data_AF-A0A7C5VFE9-F1
#
_entry.id   AF-A0A7C5VFE9-F1
#
_cell.length_a   1.000
_cell.length_b   1.000
_cell.length_c   1.000
_cell.angle_alpha   90.00
_cell.angle_beta   90.00
_cell.angle_gamma   90.00
#
_symmetry.space_group_name_H-M   'P 1'
#
loop_
_entity.id
_entity.type
_entity.pdbx_description
1 polymer ?
#
loop_
_entity_poly.entity_id
_entity_poly.type
_entity_poly.pdbx_seq_one_letter_code
_entity_poly.pdbx_strand_id
1 'polypeptide(L)'
;MWSGSSGSVRVSYPSYTRDEVIARLRDELGALSEELGIVRAVLFGSYATGRHTAASDIDLLVVVRHGNRDEVYKALRKKVDLRGLEPHVLTLEEYEAMRGTLWIRTVEREGVVIV
;
A
#
# COMPACT_ATOMS: atom_id res chain seq x y z
N MET A 1 -36.82 21.11 -2.72
CA MET A 1 -35.35 21.35 -2.66
C MET A 1 -34.83 20.61 -1.44
N TRP A 2 -34.09 19.52 -1.63
CA TRP A 2 -33.45 18.81 -0.51
C TRP A 2 -32.08 19.42 -0.24
N SER A 3 -31.90 19.96 0.96
CA SER A 3 -30.60 20.38 1.48
C SER A 3 -30.04 19.22 2.30
N GLY A 4 -29.12 18.46 1.71
CA GLY A 4 -28.40 17.40 2.40
C GLY A 4 -27.34 17.99 3.33
N SER A 5 -27.61 17.96 4.63
CA SER A 5 -26.66 18.24 5.70
C SER A 5 -25.42 17.36 5.55
N SER A 6 -24.25 17.95 5.29
CA SER A 6 -22.97 17.26 5.49
C SER A 6 -22.38 17.73 6.80
N GLY A 7 -22.61 16.94 7.84
CA GLY A 7 -21.94 17.11 9.13
C GLY A 7 -20.43 17.02 8.91
N SER A 8 -19.73 18.13 9.12
CA SER A 8 -18.27 18.21 9.09
C SER A 8 -17.73 17.43 10.28
N VAL A 9 -17.54 16.12 10.10
CA VAL A 9 -16.77 15.31 11.03
C VAL A 9 -15.32 15.75 10.83
N ARG A 10 -14.78 16.51 11.79
CA ARG A 10 -13.33 16.74 11.91
C ARG A 10 -12.68 15.42 12.31
N VAL A 11 -12.56 14.51 11.35
CA VAL A 11 -11.66 13.37 11.48
C VAL A 11 -10.26 13.95 11.27
N SER A 12 -9.57 14.23 12.37
CA SER A 12 -8.14 14.50 12.32
C SER A 12 -7.45 13.19 11.92
N TYR A 13 -7.33 12.95 10.62
CA TYR A 13 -6.45 11.92 10.11
C TYR A 13 -5.01 12.40 10.31
N PRO A 14 -4.11 11.59 10.88
CA PRO A 14 -2.69 11.92 10.89
C PRO A 14 -2.25 12.10 9.43
N SER A 15 -1.80 13.30 9.09
CA SER A 15 -1.25 13.60 7.76
C SER A 15 0.16 13.04 7.70
N TYR A 16 0.31 11.76 7.36
CA TYR A 16 1.62 11.21 7.08
C TYR A 16 2.13 11.81 5.77
N THR A 17 3.36 12.30 5.78
CA THR A 17 4.04 12.69 4.55
C THR A 17 4.45 11.45 3.76
N ARG A 18 4.63 11.60 2.44
CA ARG A 18 5.14 10.53 1.57
C ARG A 18 6.44 9.92 2.10
N ASP A 19 7.36 10.75 2.57
CA ASP A 19 8.67 10.28 3.04
C ASP A 19 8.57 9.53 4.37
N GLU A 20 7.69 9.95 5.29
CA GLU A 20 7.41 9.21 6.52
C GLU A 20 6.79 7.84 6.23
N VAL A 21 5.86 7.76 5.27
CA VAL A 21 5.26 6.48 4.84
C VAL A 21 6.34 5.57 4.26
N ILE A 22 7.18 6.08 3.34
CA ILE A 22 8.26 5.29 2.73
C ILE A 22 9.25 4.81 3.79
N ALA A 23 9.66 5.67 4.72
CA ALA A 23 10.59 5.31 5.78
C ALA A 23 10.04 4.18 6.67
N ARG A 24 8.78 4.30 7.12
CA ARG A 24 8.10 3.27 7.91
C ARG A 24 7.94 1.96 7.15
N LEU A 25 7.51 2.03 5.88
CA LEU A 25 7.37 0.84 5.05
C LEU A 25 8.70 0.13 4.85
N ARG A 26 9.81 0.86 4.64
CA ARG A 26 11.14 0.25 4.51
C ARG A 26 11.58 -0.48 5.77
N ASP A 27 11.36 0.13 6.94
CA ASP A 27 11.74 -0.44 8.23
C ASP A 27 10.93 -1.71 8.53
N GLU A 28 9.60 -1.63 8.46
CA GLU A 28 8.70 -2.74 8.76
C GLU A 28 8.80 -3.86 7.73
N LEU A 29 8.82 -3.54 6.42
CA LEU A 29 8.88 -4.56 5.37
C LEU A 29 10.25 -5.21 5.26
N GLY A 30 11.34 -4.53 5.63
CA GLY A 30 12.68 -5.12 5.60
C GLY A 30 12.79 -6.35 6.49
N ALA A 31 12.20 -6.30 7.70
CA ALA A 31 12.14 -7.46 8.59
C ALA A 31 11.14 -8.53 8.07
N LEU A 32 10.02 -8.09 7.50
CA LEU A 32 8.95 -8.98 7.07
C LEU A 32 9.21 -9.67 5.73
N SER A 33 10.09 -9.14 4.90
CA SER A 33 10.31 -9.68 3.57
C SER A 33 10.89 -11.08 3.59
N GLU A 34 11.80 -11.34 4.53
CA GLU A 34 12.35 -12.68 4.71
C GLU A 34 11.34 -13.63 5.37
N GLU A 35 10.63 -13.18 6.41
CA GLU A 35 9.64 -13.99 7.14
C GLU A 35 8.46 -14.41 6.27
N LEU A 36 7.95 -13.47 5.45
CA LEU A 36 6.73 -13.65 4.66
C LEU A 36 7.01 -14.00 3.19
N GLY A 37 8.29 -14.11 2.79
CA GLY A 37 8.69 -14.39 1.42
C GLY A 37 8.28 -13.29 0.42
N ILE A 38 8.29 -12.03 0.86
CA ILE A 38 8.02 -10.87 -0.01
C ILE A 38 9.22 -10.69 -0.93
N VAL A 39 8.95 -10.71 -2.24
CA VAL A 39 9.96 -10.53 -3.29
C VAL A 39 9.91 -9.14 -3.91
N ARG A 40 8.83 -8.40 -3.68
CA ARG A 40 8.68 -7.02 -4.14
C ARG A 40 7.62 -6.30 -3.32
N ALA A 41 7.90 -5.05 -2.94
CA ALA A 41 6.89 -4.16 -2.40
C ALA A 41 6.95 -2.80 -3.08
N VAL A 42 5.81 -2.30 -3.56
CA VAL A 42 5.71 -1.02 -4.29
C VAL A 42 4.60 -0.18 -3.69
N LEU A 43 4.95 0.96 -3.13
CA LEU A 43 3.98 1.99 -2.76
C LEU A 43 3.47 2.64 -4.04
N PHE A 44 2.15 2.67 -4.27
CA PHE A 44 1.56 3.28 -5.46
C PHE A 44 0.41 4.23 -5.10
N GLY A 45 -0.30 4.73 -6.12
CA GLY A 45 -1.47 5.58 -5.91
C GLY A 45 -1.13 7.03 -5.53
N SER A 46 -2.02 7.64 -4.75
CA SER A 46 -1.97 9.07 -4.44
C SER A 46 -0.73 9.45 -3.61
N TYR A 47 -0.25 8.54 -2.76
CA TYR A 47 0.98 8.73 -1.99
C TYR A 47 2.23 8.66 -2.87
N ALA A 48 2.26 7.79 -3.88
CA ALA A 48 3.40 7.67 -4.79
C ALA A 48 3.55 8.90 -5.70
N THR A 49 2.43 9.45 -6.18
CA THR A 49 2.37 10.62 -7.07
C THR A 49 2.36 11.97 -6.35
N GLY A 50 2.34 11.99 -5.01
CA GLY A 50 2.34 13.21 -4.20
C GLY A 50 1.02 13.98 -4.21
N ARG A 51 -0.08 13.36 -4.67
CA ARG A 51 -1.43 13.94 -4.71
C ARG A 51 -2.33 13.53 -3.53
N HIS A 52 -1.75 12.87 -2.52
CA HIS A 52 -2.49 12.40 -1.36
C HIS A 52 -3.06 13.56 -0.53
N THR A 53 -4.21 13.30 0.07
CA THR A 53 -4.82 14.14 1.09
C THR A 53 -4.73 13.44 2.44
N ALA A 54 -4.97 14.14 3.55
CA ALA A 54 -4.94 13.52 4.88
C ALA A 54 -5.92 12.33 5.02
N ALA A 55 -6.94 12.23 4.17
CA ALA A 55 -7.90 11.13 4.16
C ALA A 55 -7.59 10.04 3.12
N SER A 56 -6.47 10.14 2.39
CA SER A 56 -6.11 9.16 1.37
C SER A 56 -5.62 7.87 1.98
N ASP A 57 -6.07 6.74 1.42
CA ASP A 57 -5.52 5.42 1.72
C ASP A 57 -4.09 5.29 1.14
N ILE A 58 -3.28 4.44 1.79
CA ILE A 58 -1.90 4.14 1.43
C ILE A 58 -1.91 2.82 0.66
N ASP A 59 -1.94 2.89 -0.67
CA ASP A 59 -1.96 1.73 -1.55
C ASP A 59 -0.58 1.08 -1.66
N LEU A 60 -0.45 -0.18 -1.24
CA LEU A 60 0.81 -0.92 -1.26
C LEU A 60 0.66 -2.23 -2.03
N LEU A 61 1.37 -2.39 -3.13
CA LEU A 61 1.48 -3.67 -3.84
C LEU A 61 2.55 -4.51 -3.15
N VAL A 62 2.21 -5.74 -2.78
CA VAL A 62 3.15 -6.71 -2.21
C VAL A 62 3.11 -7.97 -3.05
N VAL A 63 4.25 -8.37 -3.59
CA VAL A 63 4.41 -9.61 -4.34
C VAL A 63 5.16 -10.60 -3.47
N VAL A 64 4.59 -11.79 -3.29
CA VAL A 64 5.19 -12.88 -2.51
C VAL A 64 5.56 -14.06 -3.40
N ARG A 65 6.66 -14.74 -3.09
CA ARG A 65 7.15 -15.86 -3.89
C ARG A 65 6.17 -17.04 -3.86
N HIS A 66 5.81 -17.45 -2.66
CA HIS A 66 4.86 -18.52 -2.35
C HIS A 66 4.20 -18.16 -1.02
N GLY A 67 2.91 -18.44 -0.83
CA GLY A 67 2.26 -18.24 0.46
C GLY A 67 0.79 -17.92 0.40
N ASN A 68 0.17 -17.92 1.57
CA ASN A 68 -1.22 -17.57 1.76
C ASN A 68 -1.36 -16.04 1.76
N ARG A 69 -1.98 -15.50 0.70
CA ARG A 69 -2.23 -14.05 0.53
C ARG A 69 -2.91 -13.44 1.77
N ASP A 70 -3.81 -14.18 2.40
CA ASP A 70 -4.54 -13.71 3.58
C ASP A 70 -3.64 -13.58 4.81
N GLU A 71 -2.66 -14.47 4.97
CA GLU A 71 -1.73 -14.42 6.09
C GLU A 71 -0.78 -13.23 5.94
N VAL A 72 -0.25 -13.02 4.74
CA VAL A 72 0.59 -11.86 4.42
C VAL A 72 -0.19 -10.57 4.63
N TYR A 73 -1.43 -10.50 4.13
CA TYR A 73 -2.31 -9.35 4.32
C TYR A 73 -2.56 -9.05 5.80
N LYS A 74 -2.89 -10.07 6.60
CA LYS A 74 -3.11 -9.94 8.04
C LYS A 74 -1.84 -9.51 8.77
N ALA A 75 -0.70 -10.06 8.39
CA ALA A 75 0.59 -9.70 8.97
C ALA A 75 0.93 -8.24 8.68
N LEU A 76 0.76 -7.77 7.45
CA LEU A 76 0.97 -6.38 7.07
C LEU A 76 0.05 -5.44 7.84
N ARG A 77 -1.26 -5.72 7.88
CA ARG A 77 -2.23 -4.92 8.65
C ARG A 77 -1.97 -4.89 10.16
N LYS A 78 -1.34 -5.93 10.71
CA LYS A 78 -1.08 -6.06 12.14
C LYS A 78 0.25 -5.44 12.55
N LYS A 79 1.29 -5.62 11.73
CA LYS A 79 2.67 -5.23 12.06
C LYS A 79 3.00 -3.83 11.55
N VAL A 80 2.47 -3.42 10.40
CA VAL A 80 2.70 -2.08 9.87
C VAL A 80 1.71 -1.09 10.51
N ASP A 81 2.20 -0.27 11.45
CA ASP A 81 1.41 0.78 12.09
C ASP A 81 1.27 2.02 11.19
N LEU A 82 0.52 1.84 10.10
CA LEU A 82 0.12 2.88 9.16
C LEU A 82 -1.40 2.89 9.02
N ARG A 83 -2.03 3.95 9.53
CA ARG A 83 -3.47 4.16 9.38
C ARG A 83 -3.80 4.37 7.90
N GLY A 84 -4.79 3.64 7.39
CA GLY A 84 -5.18 3.71 5.98
C GLY A 84 -4.32 2.84 5.06
N LEU A 85 -3.44 1.97 5.59
CA LEU A 85 -2.71 1.02 4.75
C LEU A 85 -3.67 0.03 4.08
N GLU A 86 -3.56 -0.03 2.76
CA GLU A 86 -4.33 -0.94 1.92
C GLU A 86 -3.37 -1.85 1.12
N PRO A 87 -3.03 -3.04 1.66
CA PRO A 87 -2.16 -3.97 0.98
C PRO A 87 -2.89 -4.72 -0.14
N HIS A 88 -2.32 -4.66 -1.34
CA HIS A 88 -2.67 -5.52 -2.45
C HIS A 88 -1.63 -6.63 -2.56
N VAL A 89 -1.97 -7.82 -2.04
CA VAL A 89 -1.05 -8.97 -2.07
C VAL A 89 -1.31 -9.82 -3.31
N LEU A 90 -0.27 -10.01 -4.11
CA LEU A 90 -0.24 -10.92 -5.26
C LEU A 90 0.83 -11.99 -5.06
N THR A 91 0.59 -13.19 -5.57
CA THR A 91 1.69 -14.14 -5.78
C THR A 91 2.56 -13.70 -6.94
N LEU A 92 3.80 -14.20 -7.01
CA LEU A 92 4.67 -13.94 -8.14
C LEU A 92 4.02 -14.36 -9.46
N GLU A 93 3.34 -15.51 -9.50
CA GLU A 93 2.62 -15.99 -10.68
C GLU A 93 1.49 -15.04 -11.10
N GLU A 94 0.69 -14.55 -10.15
CA GLU A 94 -0.37 -13.56 -10.42
C GLU A 94 0.23 -12.24 -10.93
N TYR A 95 1.32 -11.78 -10.32
CA TYR A 95 2.02 -10.57 -10.76
C TYR A 95 2.55 -10.71 -12.19
N GLU A 96 3.19 -11.83 -12.52
CA GLU A 96 3.66 -12.11 -13.88
C GLU A 96 2.50 -12.22 -14.87
N ALA A 97 1.39 -12.86 -14.51
CA ALA A 97 0.22 -12.99 -15.36
C ALA A 97 -0.47 -11.63 -15.62
N MET A 98 -0.44 -10.73 -14.63
CA MET A 98 -0.96 -9.36 -14.74
C MET A 98 0.07 -8.39 -15.32
N ARG A 99 1.31 -8.82 -15.54
CA ARG A 99 2.38 -8.00 -16.09
C ARG A 99 1.97 -7.55 -17.50
N GLY A 100 1.82 -6.24 -17.67
CA GLY A 100 1.37 -5.65 -18.92
C GLY A 100 -0.06 -5.07 -18.88
N THR A 101 -0.84 -5.35 -17.84
CA THR A 101 -2.08 -4.62 -17.58
C THR A 101 -1.78 -3.14 -17.30
N LEU A 102 -2.74 -2.26 -17.58
CA LEU A 102 -2.58 -0.82 -17.31
C LEU A 102 -2.29 -0.54 -15.83
N TRP A 103 -2.89 -1.32 -14.92
CA TRP A 103 -2.67 -1.17 -13.49
C TRP A 103 -1.22 -1.48 -13.10
N ILE A 104 -0.70 -2.68 -13.42
CA ILE A 104 0.70 -3.04 -13.10
C ILE A 104 1.68 -2.07 -13.76
N ARG A 105 1.45 -1.67 -15.03
CA ARG A 105 2.29 -0.68 -15.70
C ARG A 105 2.30 0.67 -14.99
N THR A 106 1.16 1.09 -14.45
CA THR A 106 1.06 2.35 -13.69
C THR A 106 1.80 2.23 -12.37
N VAL A 107 1.62 1.11 -11.65
CA VAL A 107 2.35 0.81 -10.40
C VAL A 107 3.87 0.79 -10.63
N GLU A 108 4.34 0.14 -11.69
CA GLU A 108 5.78 0.06 -12.00
C GLU A 108 6.35 1.43 -12.44
N ARG A 109 5.56 2.27 -13.11
CA ARG A 109 6.02 3.58 -13.62
C ARG A 109 5.99 4.67 -12.55
N GLU A 110 4.93 4.72 -11.77
CA GLU A 110 4.64 5.82 -10.83
C GLU A 110 4.88 5.43 -9.37
N GLY A 111 4.96 4.13 -9.08
CA GLY A 111 5.19 3.62 -7.74
C GLY A 111 6.62 3.80 -7.26
N VAL A 112 6.78 3.72 -5.95
CA VAL A 112 8.07 3.73 -5.25
C VAL A 112 8.35 2.33 -4.76
N VAL A 113 9.45 1.74 -5.26
CA VAL A 113 9.91 0.43 -4.79
C VAL A 113 10.47 0.56 -3.37
N ILE A 114 9.97 -0.29 -2.49
CA ILE A 114 10.32 -0.35 -1.07
C ILE A 114 11.29 -1.50 -0.79
N VAL A 115 11.00 -2.68 -1.34
CA VAL A 115 11.79 -3.92 -1.28
C VAL A 115 11.88 -4.51 -2.69
#